data_AF-A0A1G2ZHE0-F1
#
_entry.id   AF-A0A1G2ZHE0-F1
#
_cell.length_a   1.000
_cell.length_b   1.000
_cell.length_c   1.000
_cell.angle_alpha   90.00
_cell.angle_beta   90.00
_cell.angle_gamma   90.00
#
_symmetry.space_group_name_H-M   'P 1'
#
loop_
_entity.id
_entity.type
_entity.pdbx_description
1 polymer ?
#
loop_
_entity_poly.entity_id
_entity_poly.type
_entity_poly.pdbx_seq_one_letter_code
_entity_poly.pdbx_strand_id
1 'polypeptide(L)'
;MGPFHFPQNTQTIGRDAMRCFLTAVLVFSIGANVDAGLTPGEVAVLGMRESERSRQLADYYATARGVPKSQVFLLEGKPAAAMSRADWQTRARPAIRQWLSQSGLETKIRCFVTCWDVPLRIGKRDNDVPDMALRRDSLAQSRADLVRRVYDALKTLEHLLPADQLPEHPAAGDQPKPAALAAQFDAAMQAARERLQAIESEDEKKQAGVVYQRVFLQGVGLAGLVRTMDRQAGATGLDLDAAHQVELYRGRLQGLTDSLGMLGSLPESVTRDELMLRQVVQTVGLIGAVRWIDQQQQQFERNETSSSFDSELSLLYWPDYPLDRWTANLLHYRVTEPLPAHRRTLMVSRLEAPTFELAKNLIDAAIATEKTGLSGKVYLDARGIGFDPGSDQRGSYGQYDQSLRDLAGRLKEHTKFEVVLDDEAALFQEGQCPEAALYCGWYSLAKYVDAFDWQPGAVGYHLASSEATTLRTPGGKVWCNAMLEDGICATVGPVQEPYLAAFPLPDDFFSLLLTGRYTLVEVYYRTKPFNSWAMVLVGDPLYNPFGGHPLLSEGALPEQMRKQDDSESTE
;
A
#
# COMPACT_ATOMS: atom_id res chain seq x y z
N MET A 1 45.79 -4.58 52.93
CA MET A 1 45.72 -4.05 54.31
C MET A 1 44.27 -3.66 54.55
N GLY A 2 43.59 -4.37 55.47
CA GLY A 2 42.11 -4.44 55.61
C GLY A 2 41.49 -3.27 56.40
N PRO A 3 40.34 -3.47 57.11
CA PRO A 3 39.52 -4.67 57.24
C PRO A 3 37.97 -4.44 57.18
N PHE A 4 37.26 -5.56 57.27
CA PHE A 4 35.83 -5.76 57.56
C PHE A 4 35.31 -5.04 58.82
N HIS A 5 34.01 -4.72 58.89
CA HIS A 5 33.13 -5.06 60.03
C HIS A 5 31.62 -4.83 59.75
N PHE A 6 30.82 -5.87 59.99
CA PHE A 6 29.38 -5.80 60.28
C PHE A 6 29.18 -5.57 61.78
N PRO A 7 28.01 -5.04 62.19
CA PRO A 7 27.24 -5.80 63.18
C PRO A 7 25.72 -5.83 62.90
N GLN A 8 25.11 -6.94 63.32
CA GLN A 8 23.69 -7.14 63.55
C GLN A 8 23.27 -6.47 64.87
N ASN A 9 22.04 -5.93 64.99
CA ASN A 9 21.02 -6.48 65.89
C ASN A 9 19.69 -5.69 65.95
N THR A 10 18.61 -6.43 65.67
CA THR A 10 17.32 -6.56 66.40
C THR A 10 16.34 -5.39 66.67
N GLN A 11 15.05 -5.75 66.48
CA GLN A 11 13.79 -5.25 67.09
C GLN A 11 13.23 -3.95 66.48
N THR A 12 11.92 -3.76 66.20
CA THR A 12 10.67 -4.44 66.59
C THR A 12 9.55 -3.97 65.66
N ILE A 13 8.52 -4.81 65.52
CA ILE A 13 7.24 -4.53 64.88
C ILE A 13 6.49 -3.40 65.62
N GLY A 14 5.87 -2.48 64.89
CA GLY A 14 4.92 -1.51 65.42
C GLY A 14 4.00 -0.97 64.32
N ARG A 15 2.75 -1.44 64.33
CA ARG A 15 1.60 -0.85 63.62
C ARG A 15 1.38 0.59 64.07
N ASP A 16 0.78 1.38 63.20
CA ASP A 16 0.14 2.68 63.45
C ASP A 16 1.01 3.95 63.34
N ALA A 17 1.12 4.44 62.11
CA ALA A 17 1.16 5.88 61.83
C ALA A 17 0.48 6.18 60.48
N MET A 18 -0.76 5.70 60.35
CA MET A 18 -1.69 6.12 59.30
C MET A 18 -2.26 7.48 59.68
N ARG A 19 -1.71 8.57 59.11
CA ARG A 19 -2.42 9.76 58.57
C ARG A 19 -1.48 10.96 58.41
N CYS A 20 -1.62 11.58 57.24
CA CYS A 20 -1.23 12.95 56.89
C CYS A 20 0.24 13.21 56.52
N PHE A 21 0.60 12.93 55.26
CA PHE A 21 1.20 13.96 54.41
C PHE A 21 0.70 13.81 52.97
N LEU A 22 -0.24 14.68 52.63
CA LEU A 22 -0.64 15.02 51.28
C LEU A 22 0.56 15.67 50.57
N THR A 23 1.03 15.10 49.45
CA THR A 23 1.36 15.91 48.27
C THR A 23 1.21 15.04 47.02
N ALA A 24 0.33 15.49 46.14
CA ALA A 24 -0.06 14.83 44.92
C ALA A 24 1.09 14.73 43.92
N VAL A 25 1.35 13.52 43.43
CA VAL A 25 1.92 13.30 42.10
C VAL A 25 0.86 12.53 41.32
N LEU A 26 -0.10 13.30 40.82
CA LEU A 26 -1.00 12.86 39.76
C LEU A 26 -0.15 12.78 38.51
N VAL A 27 0.39 11.59 38.24
CA VAL A 27 1.01 11.27 36.95
C VAL A 27 -0.11 11.39 35.93
N PHE A 28 -0.17 12.52 35.22
CA PHE A 28 -0.91 12.65 33.98
C PHE A 28 -0.22 11.75 32.95
N SER A 29 -0.58 10.47 32.97
CA SER A 29 -0.43 9.62 31.81
C SER A 29 -1.40 10.15 30.76
N ILE A 30 -0.94 11.08 29.92
CA ILE A 30 -1.59 11.38 28.64
C ILE A 30 -1.32 10.16 27.74
N GLY A 31 -2.01 9.06 28.03
CA GLY A 31 -2.35 8.13 26.97
C GLY A 31 -3.30 8.89 26.07
N ALA A 32 -2.83 9.31 24.90
CA ALA A 32 -3.74 9.76 23.86
C ALA A 32 -4.76 8.62 23.67
N ASN A 33 -6.03 8.90 23.94
CA ASN A 33 -7.10 7.98 23.62
C ASN A 33 -7.06 7.76 22.10
N VAL A 34 -6.45 6.66 21.66
CA VAL A 34 -6.47 6.18 20.26
C VAL A 34 -7.90 5.82 19.82
N ASP A 35 -8.87 5.95 20.72
CA ASP A 35 -10.27 5.59 20.56
C ASP A 35 -11.26 6.77 20.46
N ALA A 36 -10.77 8.01 20.52
CA ALA A 36 -11.61 9.18 20.25
C ALA A 36 -11.64 9.46 18.74
N GLY A 37 -12.86 9.49 18.16
CA GLY A 37 -13.07 9.85 16.75
C GLY A 37 -12.49 11.23 16.43
N LEU A 38 -12.13 11.44 15.17
CA LEU A 38 -11.52 12.67 14.68
C LEU A 38 -12.37 13.91 15.03
N THR A 39 -11.74 14.93 15.63
CA THR A 39 -12.41 16.18 16.02
C THR A 39 -12.03 17.35 15.11
N PRO A 40 -12.83 18.43 15.04
CA PRO A 40 -12.47 19.64 14.27
C PRO A 40 -11.12 20.26 14.68
N GLY A 41 -10.70 20.09 15.94
CA GLY A 41 -9.40 20.55 16.44
C GLY A 41 -8.20 19.81 15.84
N GLU A 42 -8.41 18.66 15.21
CA GLU A 42 -7.38 17.81 14.61
C GLU A 42 -7.38 17.89 13.07
N VAL A 43 -8.21 18.76 12.49
CA VAL A 43 -8.36 18.94 11.03
C VAL A 43 -7.69 20.22 10.55
N ALA A 44 -6.78 20.13 9.59
CA ALA A 44 -6.23 21.28 8.88
C ALA A 44 -6.91 21.46 7.52
N VAL A 45 -7.23 22.69 7.15
CA VAL A 45 -7.86 23.04 5.87
C VAL A 45 -6.80 23.59 4.94
N LEU A 46 -6.64 23.00 3.76
CA LEU A 46 -5.69 23.43 2.73
C LEU A 46 -6.44 23.99 1.52
N GLY A 47 -6.21 25.27 1.21
CA GLY A 47 -6.72 25.92 0.00
C GLY A 47 -5.59 26.57 -0.82
N MET A 48 -5.94 27.15 -1.97
CA MET A 48 -5.03 27.91 -2.84
C MET A 48 -5.23 29.40 -2.61
N ARG A 49 -4.15 30.14 -2.34
CA ARG A 49 -4.20 31.59 -2.05
C ARG A 49 -4.74 32.41 -3.22
N GLU A 50 -4.33 32.09 -4.45
CA GLU A 50 -4.72 32.82 -5.66
C GLU A 50 -6.11 32.40 -6.20
N SER A 51 -6.82 31.46 -5.57
CA SER A 51 -8.19 31.11 -5.93
C SER A 51 -9.20 31.68 -4.96
N GLU A 52 -10.09 32.54 -5.46
CA GLU A 52 -11.21 33.06 -4.68
C GLU A 52 -12.13 31.93 -4.19
N ARG A 53 -12.52 31.01 -5.07
CA ARG A 53 -13.37 29.87 -4.73
C ARG A 53 -12.72 28.97 -3.69
N SER A 54 -11.41 28.71 -3.80
CA SER A 54 -10.68 27.92 -2.80
C SER A 54 -10.74 28.55 -1.42
N ARG A 55 -10.48 29.87 -1.33
CA ARG A 55 -10.56 30.62 -0.07
C ARG A 55 -11.98 30.58 0.51
N GLN A 56 -13.00 30.78 -0.33
CA GLN A 56 -14.39 30.74 0.09
C GLN A 56 -14.78 29.36 0.64
N LEU A 57 -14.42 28.27 -0.04
CA LEU A 57 -14.75 26.91 0.41
C LEU A 57 -13.99 26.54 1.69
N ALA A 58 -12.72 26.92 1.80
CA ALA A 58 -11.92 26.70 3.01
C ALA A 58 -12.53 27.42 4.22
N ASP A 59 -12.94 28.69 4.03
CA ASP A 59 -13.61 29.46 5.08
C ASP A 59 -14.97 28.87 5.46
N TYR A 60 -15.74 28.47 4.45
CA TYR A 60 -17.05 27.84 4.60
C TYR A 60 -16.98 26.55 5.41
N TYR A 61 -16.12 25.62 5.01
CA TYR A 61 -15.91 24.36 5.72
C TYR A 61 -15.46 24.59 7.16
N ALA A 62 -14.49 25.49 7.36
CA ALA A 62 -13.99 25.77 8.71
C ALA A 62 -15.09 26.33 9.62
N THR A 63 -15.96 27.20 9.09
CA THR A 63 -17.11 27.73 9.83
C THR A 63 -18.14 26.64 10.11
N ALA A 64 -18.53 25.87 9.10
CA ALA A 64 -19.58 24.85 9.20
C ALA A 64 -19.22 23.72 10.18
N ARG A 65 -17.96 23.28 10.19
CA ARG A 65 -17.45 22.22 11.08
C ARG A 65 -16.80 22.73 12.37
N GLY A 66 -16.73 24.04 12.58
CA GLY A 66 -16.07 24.60 13.76
C GLY A 66 -14.56 24.33 13.81
N VAL A 67 -13.91 24.19 12.65
CA VAL A 67 -12.45 24.09 12.56
C VAL A 67 -11.84 25.47 12.87
N PRO A 68 -10.90 25.58 13.82
CA PRO A 68 -10.26 26.85 14.14
C PRO A 68 -9.64 27.52 12.90
N LYS A 69 -9.83 28.84 12.75
CA LYS A 69 -9.27 29.59 11.60
C LYS A 69 -7.74 29.53 11.53
N SER A 70 -7.06 29.34 12.68
CA SER A 70 -5.61 29.09 12.74
C SER A 70 -5.17 27.77 12.09
N GLN A 71 -6.10 26.85 11.83
CA GLN A 71 -5.87 25.58 11.15
C GLN A 71 -6.17 25.67 9.64
N VAL A 72 -6.38 26.88 9.09
CA VAL A 72 -6.56 27.12 7.65
C VAL A 72 -5.25 27.61 7.05
N PHE A 73 -4.73 26.90 6.05
CA PHE A 73 -3.55 27.26 5.30
C PHE A 73 -3.88 27.49 3.82
N LEU A 74 -3.40 28.60 3.27
CA LEU A 74 -3.54 28.95 1.87
C LEU A 74 -2.18 28.82 1.19
N LEU A 75 -2.05 27.80 0.35
CA LEU A 75 -0.85 27.50 -0.42
C LEU A 75 -0.64 28.55 -1.52
N GLU A 76 0.60 29.01 -1.66
CA GLU A 76 0.99 29.97 -2.71
C GLU A 76 1.01 29.34 -4.10
N GLY A 77 0.71 30.16 -5.10
CA GLY A 77 0.77 29.79 -6.51
C GLY A 77 -0.59 29.69 -7.19
N LYS A 78 -0.53 29.68 -8.53
CA LYS A 78 -1.70 29.61 -9.39
C LYS A 78 -2.38 28.24 -9.29
N PRO A 79 -3.73 28.20 -9.26
CA PRO A 79 -4.48 26.97 -9.41
C PRO A 79 -4.08 26.19 -10.66
N ALA A 80 -3.91 24.88 -10.53
CA ALA A 80 -3.59 23.98 -11.62
C ALA A 80 -4.16 22.58 -11.33
N ALA A 81 -4.48 21.83 -12.38
CA ALA A 81 -4.97 20.45 -12.23
C ALA A 81 -3.90 19.50 -11.66
N ALA A 82 -2.61 19.78 -11.88
CA ALA A 82 -1.49 19.00 -11.39
C ALA A 82 -0.32 19.91 -10.99
N MET A 83 0.51 19.41 -10.06
CA MET A 83 1.75 20.02 -9.60
C MET A 83 2.93 19.17 -10.05
N SER A 84 4.06 19.77 -10.41
CA SER A 84 5.27 19.00 -10.71
C SER A 84 5.85 18.35 -9.44
N ARG A 85 6.55 17.22 -9.58
CA ARG A 85 7.22 16.58 -8.44
C ARG A 85 8.24 17.50 -7.77
N ALA A 86 8.98 18.28 -8.58
CA ALA A 86 9.95 19.25 -8.09
C ALA A 86 9.28 20.36 -7.25
N ASP A 87 8.14 20.89 -7.71
CA ASP A 87 7.39 21.91 -6.98
C ASP A 87 6.81 21.39 -5.66
N TRP A 88 6.35 20.14 -5.66
CA TRP A 88 5.92 19.47 -4.44
C TRP A 88 7.06 19.41 -3.42
N GLN A 89 8.21 18.88 -3.83
CA GLN A 89 9.35 18.65 -2.95
C GLN A 89 10.01 19.95 -2.45
N THR A 90 10.11 20.96 -3.31
CA THR A 90 10.89 22.18 -3.01
C THR A 90 10.03 23.36 -2.54
N ARG A 91 8.72 23.37 -2.83
CA ARG A 91 7.82 24.49 -2.50
C ARG A 91 6.66 24.07 -1.59
N ALA A 92 5.76 23.23 -2.07
CA ALA A 92 4.51 22.95 -1.36
C ALA A 92 4.71 22.16 -0.05
N ARG A 93 5.43 21.04 -0.12
CA ARG A 93 5.67 20.17 1.04
C ARG A 93 6.45 20.90 2.15
N PRO A 94 7.55 21.63 1.87
CA PRO A 94 8.23 22.42 2.90
C PRO A 94 7.35 23.54 3.48
N ALA A 95 6.59 24.26 2.65
CA ALA A 95 5.71 25.33 3.13
C ALA A 95 4.64 24.83 4.10
N ILE A 96 4.00 23.70 3.80
CA ILE A 96 3.00 23.08 4.69
C ILE A 96 3.64 22.64 6.00
N ARG A 97 4.83 22.00 5.97
CA ARG A 97 5.55 21.59 7.19
C ARG A 97 5.94 22.79 8.05
N GLN A 98 6.47 23.83 7.42
CA GLN A 98 6.87 25.06 8.10
C GLN A 98 5.66 25.72 8.79
N TRP A 99 4.52 25.80 8.10
CA TRP A 99 3.29 26.34 8.67
C TRP A 99 2.81 25.54 9.89
N LEU A 100 2.77 24.21 9.81
CA LEU A 100 2.37 23.35 10.93
C LEU A 100 3.29 23.54 12.15
N SER A 101 4.60 23.62 11.92
CA SER A 101 5.58 23.84 12.96
C SER A 101 5.43 25.21 13.62
N GLN A 102 5.35 26.29 12.82
CA GLN A 102 5.20 27.66 13.32
C GLN A 102 3.88 27.89 14.05
N SER A 103 2.83 27.16 13.68
CA SER A 103 1.51 27.26 14.31
C SER A 103 1.33 26.34 15.52
N GLY A 104 2.33 25.54 15.89
CA GLY A 104 2.23 24.56 16.98
C GLY A 104 1.21 23.44 16.70
N LEU A 105 0.94 23.16 15.42
CA LEU A 105 -0.08 22.21 14.96
C LEU A 105 0.51 20.84 14.62
N GLU A 106 1.83 20.71 14.58
CA GLU A 106 2.55 19.52 14.13
C GLU A 106 2.05 18.24 14.79
N THR A 107 1.95 18.17 16.13
CA THR A 107 1.48 16.98 16.86
C THR A 107 -0.05 16.86 16.96
N LYS A 108 -0.78 17.95 16.67
CA LYS A 108 -2.24 18.03 16.84
C LYS A 108 -3.02 17.54 15.62
N ILE A 109 -2.56 17.88 14.43
CA ILE A 109 -3.32 17.64 13.19
C ILE A 109 -3.20 16.18 12.75
N ARG A 110 -4.32 15.46 12.68
CA ARG A 110 -4.37 14.08 12.17
C ARG A 110 -4.89 14.01 10.75
N CYS A 111 -5.64 15.02 10.31
CA CYS A 111 -6.31 15.05 9.02
C CYS A 111 -6.11 16.38 8.29
N PHE A 112 -5.91 16.31 6.98
CA PHE A 112 -6.08 17.44 6.08
C PHE A 112 -7.41 17.34 5.32
N VAL A 113 -8.01 18.48 5.03
CA VAL A 113 -9.01 18.60 3.98
C VAL A 113 -8.46 19.50 2.88
N THR A 114 -8.40 19.00 1.66
CA THR A 114 -8.02 19.78 0.48
C THR A 114 -9.27 20.42 -0.10
N CYS A 115 -9.22 21.71 -0.39
CA CYS A 115 -10.34 22.44 -0.97
C CYS A 115 -10.16 22.64 -2.48
N TRP A 116 -11.22 23.13 -3.10
CA TRP A 116 -11.28 23.59 -4.48
C TRP A 116 -9.95 24.19 -4.98
N ASP A 117 -9.55 23.89 -6.22
CA ASP A 117 -8.32 24.38 -6.87
C ASP A 117 -6.98 23.85 -6.31
N VAL A 118 -6.95 23.15 -5.16
CA VAL A 118 -5.74 22.42 -4.76
C VAL A 118 -5.44 21.37 -5.84
N PRO A 119 -4.20 21.26 -6.35
CA PRO A 119 -3.87 20.31 -7.40
C PRO A 119 -4.35 18.91 -7.06
N LEU A 120 -4.88 18.20 -8.06
CA LEU A 120 -5.39 16.84 -7.88
C LEU A 120 -4.26 15.81 -7.91
N ARG A 121 -3.20 16.09 -8.68
CA ARG A 121 -2.09 15.16 -8.93
C ARG A 121 -0.73 15.78 -8.66
N ILE A 122 0.22 14.92 -8.35
CA ILE A 122 1.65 15.21 -8.46
C ILE A 122 2.19 14.46 -9.68
N GLY A 123 2.88 15.19 -10.55
CA GLY A 123 3.47 14.66 -11.77
C GLY A 123 4.53 13.59 -11.50
N LYS A 124 4.89 12.87 -12.57
CA LYS A 124 5.97 11.89 -12.54
C LYS A 124 7.29 12.53 -12.11
N ARG A 125 8.15 11.72 -11.49
CA ARG A 125 9.56 12.03 -11.28
C ARG A 125 10.20 12.30 -12.64
N ASP A 126 10.99 13.36 -12.71
CA ASP A 126 11.84 13.62 -13.86
C ASP A 126 12.99 12.61 -13.87
N ASN A 127 13.09 11.82 -14.93
CA ASN A 127 14.11 10.78 -15.07
C ASN A 127 15.42 11.31 -15.67
N ASP A 128 15.44 12.57 -16.15
CA ASP A 128 16.62 13.19 -16.75
C ASP A 128 17.47 13.97 -15.72
N VAL A 129 17.03 14.00 -14.45
CA VAL A 129 17.86 14.54 -13.36
C VAL A 129 19.12 13.70 -13.16
N PRO A 130 20.26 14.31 -12.77
CA PRO A 130 21.57 13.64 -12.74
C PRO A 130 21.58 12.30 -12.01
N ASP A 131 20.94 12.20 -10.84
CA ASP A 131 20.93 10.98 -10.04
C ASP A 131 20.21 9.82 -10.73
N MET A 132 19.13 10.11 -11.46
CA MET A 132 18.37 9.09 -12.20
C MET A 132 19.08 8.68 -13.49
N ALA A 133 19.76 9.62 -14.16
CA ALA A 133 20.62 9.32 -15.30
C ALA A 133 21.78 8.39 -14.89
N LEU A 134 22.46 8.70 -13.76
CA LEU A 134 23.50 7.84 -13.19
C LEU A 134 22.98 6.44 -12.85
N ARG A 135 21.77 6.35 -12.28
CA ARG A 135 21.13 5.07 -11.98
C ARG A 135 20.87 4.25 -13.25
N ARG A 136 20.32 4.87 -14.31
CA ARG A 136 20.07 4.20 -15.60
C ARG A 136 21.36 3.61 -16.18
N ASP A 137 22.43 4.39 -16.19
CA ASP A 137 23.72 3.97 -16.73
C ASP A 137 24.35 2.86 -15.88
N SER A 138 24.26 2.96 -14.56
CA SER A 138 24.71 1.91 -13.61
C SER A 138 23.95 0.59 -13.80
N LEU A 139 22.63 0.63 -14.01
CA LEU A 139 21.84 -0.57 -14.32
C LEU A 139 22.28 -1.21 -15.64
N ALA A 140 22.51 -0.40 -16.70
CA ALA A 140 22.98 -0.90 -17.99
C ALA A 140 24.36 -1.57 -17.89
N GLN A 141 25.30 -0.95 -17.16
CA GLN A 141 26.62 -1.51 -16.91
C GLN A 141 26.54 -2.81 -16.10
N SER A 142 25.77 -2.80 -15.01
CA SER A 142 25.57 -3.98 -14.16
C SER A 142 24.95 -5.15 -14.92
N ARG A 143 24.04 -4.87 -15.86
CA ARG A 143 23.47 -5.88 -16.75
C ARG A 143 24.54 -6.53 -17.62
N ALA A 144 25.36 -5.73 -18.29
CA ALA A 144 26.43 -6.23 -19.16
C ALA A 144 27.44 -7.08 -18.38
N ASP A 145 27.81 -6.65 -17.17
CA ASP A 145 28.69 -7.40 -16.29
C ASP A 145 28.09 -8.74 -15.83
N LEU A 146 26.80 -8.77 -15.48
CA LEU A 146 26.12 -10.01 -15.12
C LEU A 146 26.06 -10.99 -16.29
N VAL A 147 25.73 -10.50 -17.50
CA VAL A 147 25.72 -11.33 -18.71
C VAL A 147 27.11 -11.94 -18.93
N ARG A 148 28.17 -11.13 -18.90
CA ARG A 148 29.55 -11.63 -19.01
C ARG A 148 29.86 -12.72 -17.98
N ARG A 149 29.47 -12.52 -16.72
CA ARG A 149 29.65 -13.50 -15.63
C ARG A 149 28.88 -14.80 -15.86
N VAL A 150 27.71 -14.77 -16.53
CA VAL A 150 26.99 -16.00 -16.91
C VAL A 150 27.86 -16.82 -17.87
N TYR A 151 28.40 -16.18 -18.92
CA TYR A 151 29.27 -16.86 -19.88
C TYR A 151 30.59 -17.33 -19.24
N ASP A 152 31.19 -16.55 -18.33
CA ASP A 152 32.39 -16.98 -17.58
C ASP A 152 32.10 -18.22 -16.72
N ALA A 153 30.93 -18.27 -16.07
CA ALA A 153 30.51 -19.42 -15.28
C ALA A 153 30.32 -20.66 -16.16
N LEU A 154 29.72 -20.51 -17.34
CA LEU A 154 29.57 -21.62 -18.30
C LEU A 154 30.91 -22.06 -18.88
N LYS A 155 31.83 -21.14 -19.18
CA LYS A 155 33.18 -21.46 -19.63
C LYS A 155 33.98 -22.23 -18.57
N THR A 156 33.68 -22.04 -17.29
CA THR A 156 34.28 -22.85 -16.21
C THR A 156 33.94 -24.36 -16.36
N LEU A 157 32.91 -24.72 -17.13
CA LEU A 157 32.56 -26.10 -17.50
C LEU A 157 33.27 -26.60 -18.77
N GLU A 158 34.26 -25.89 -19.33
CA GLU A 158 34.90 -26.21 -20.61
C GLU A 158 35.42 -27.66 -20.72
N HIS A 159 35.89 -28.25 -19.62
CA HIS A 159 36.33 -29.66 -19.60
C HIS A 159 35.20 -30.69 -19.50
N LEU A 160 33.99 -30.25 -19.17
CA LEU A 160 32.78 -31.06 -19.04
C LEU A 160 31.81 -30.87 -20.21
N LEU A 161 32.01 -29.83 -21.02
CA LEU A 161 31.20 -29.52 -22.19
C LEU A 161 31.85 -30.03 -23.48
N PRO A 162 31.06 -30.52 -24.45
CA PRO A 162 31.50 -30.71 -25.83
C PRO A 162 32.00 -29.40 -26.47
N ALA A 163 32.97 -29.49 -27.39
CA ALA A 163 33.59 -28.32 -28.03
C ALA A 163 32.60 -27.44 -28.81
N ASP A 164 31.56 -28.03 -29.40
CA ASP A 164 30.47 -27.37 -30.11
C ASP A 164 29.41 -26.74 -29.18
N GLN A 165 29.47 -27.05 -27.89
CA GLN A 165 28.58 -26.52 -26.84
C GLN A 165 29.29 -25.51 -25.95
N LEU A 166 30.52 -25.11 -26.29
CA LEU A 166 31.23 -24.06 -25.57
C LEU A 166 30.53 -22.71 -25.79
N PRO A 167 30.25 -21.96 -24.71
CA PRO A 167 29.58 -20.67 -24.84
C PRO A 167 30.51 -19.66 -25.51
N GLU A 168 30.05 -19.04 -26.59
CA GLU A 168 30.69 -17.83 -27.11
C GLU A 168 30.22 -16.61 -26.31
N HIS A 169 31.14 -15.71 -25.99
CA HIS A 169 30.74 -14.43 -25.41
C HIS A 169 29.91 -13.63 -26.43
N PRO A 170 28.85 -12.94 -25.98
CA PRO A 170 28.04 -12.12 -26.85
C PRO A 170 28.92 -11.02 -27.46
N ALA A 171 28.64 -10.70 -28.71
CA ALA A 171 29.30 -9.58 -29.38
C ALA A 171 29.03 -8.28 -28.61
N ALA A 172 29.94 -7.30 -28.74
CA ALA A 172 29.76 -5.99 -28.12
C ALA A 172 28.41 -5.37 -28.58
N GLY A 173 27.53 -5.08 -27.62
CA GLY A 173 26.20 -4.51 -27.87
C GLY A 173 25.05 -5.52 -27.92
N ASP A 174 25.32 -6.83 -27.92
CA ASP A 174 24.27 -7.83 -27.85
C ASP A 174 23.65 -7.91 -26.45
N GLN A 175 22.32 -7.98 -26.39
CA GLN A 175 21.55 -7.99 -25.14
C GLN A 175 20.61 -9.19 -25.11
N PRO A 176 21.12 -10.39 -24.78
CA PRO A 176 20.31 -11.59 -24.74
C PRO A 176 19.22 -11.47 -23.68
N LYS A 177 18.03 -12.00 -24.01
CA LYS A 177 16.90 -12.05 -23.07
C LYS A 177 17.21 -13.05 -21.94
N PRO A 178 16.73 -12.81 -20.71
CA PRO A 178 16.94 -13.73 -19.58
C PRO A 178 16.48 -15.16 -19.87
N ALA A 179 15.41 -15.34 -20.66
CA ALA A 179 14.92 -16.66 -21.05
C ALA A 179 15.89 -17.41 -21.98
N ALA A 180 16.57 -16.69 -22.89
CA ALA A 180 17.57 -17.29 -23.77
C ALA A 180 18.83 -17.68 -22.98
N LEU A 181 19.28 -16.83 -22.06
CA LEU A 181 20.37 -17.16 -21.13
C LEU A 181 20.04 -18.37 -20.27
N ALA A 182 18.81 -18.45 -19.76
CA ALA A 182 18.34 -19.61 -19.00
C ALA A 182 18.39 -20.90 -19.83
N ALA A 183 17.86 -20.88 -21.05
CA ALA A 183 17.85 -22.04 -21.93
C ALA A 183 19.27 -22.54 -22.28
N GLN A 184 20.19 -21.60 -22.58
CA GLN A 184 21.59 -21.95 -22.84
C GLN A 184 22.27 -22.52 -21.60
N PHE A 185 22.03 -21.91 -20.43
CA PHE A 185 22.59 -22.40 -19.17
C PHE A 185 22.07 -23.80 -18.82
N ASP A 186 20.76 -24.03 -18.95
CA ASP A 186 20.14 -25.32 -18.66
C ASP A 186 20.67 -26.41 -19.59
N ALA A 187 20.83 -26.12 -20.88
CA ALA A 187 21.41 -27.06 -21.85
C ALA A 187 22.87 -27.42 -21.50
N ALA A 188 23.70 -26.42 -21.17
CA ALA A 188 25.08 -26.64 -20.77
C ALA A 188 25.18 -27.45 -19.45
N MET A 189 24.33 -27.14 -18.47
CA MET A 189 24.27 -27.90 -17.23
C MET A 189 23.83 -29.34 -17.47
N GLN A 190 22.87 -29.59 -18.37
CA GLN A 190 22.48 -30.95 -18.72
C GLN A 190 23.64 -31.73 -19.35
N ALA A 191 24.32 -31.16 -20.35
CA ALA A 191 25.47 -31.79 -21.00
C ALA A 191 26.62 -32.08 -20.01
N ALA A 192 26.94 -31.11 -19.15
CA ALA A 192 27.96 -31.29 -18.12
C ALA A 192 27.58 -32.41 -17.12
N ARG A 193 26.29 -32.57 -16.79
CA ARG A 193 25.80 -33.64 -15.91
C ARG A 193 25.96 -35.01 -16.57
N GLU A 194 25.60 -35.14 -17.84
CA GLU A 194 25.78 -36.38 -18.61
C GLU A 194 27.25 -36.76 -18.68
N ARG A 195 28.15 -35.80 -18.90
CA ARG A 195 29.59 -36.03 -18.90
C ARG A 195 30.11 -36.44 -17.52
N LEU A 196 29.64 -35.79 -16.45
CA LEU A 196 30.01 -36.11 -15.06
C LEU A 196 29.64 -37.55 -14.68
N GLN A 197 28.51 -38.06 -15.18
CA GLN A 197 28.10 -39.46 -14.96
C GLN A 197 28.99 -40.46 -15.69
N ALA A 198 29.61 -40.06 -16.81
CA ALA A 198 30.48 -40.89 -17.62
C ALA A 198 31.95 -40.94 -17.13
N ILE A 199 32.32 -40.16 -16.10
CA ILE A 199 33.68 -40.18 -15.54
C ILE A 199 33.85 -41.42 -14.64
N GLU A 200 34.83 -42.27 -14.97
CA GLU A 200 35.15 -43.50 -14.22
C GLU A 200 36.01 -43.24 -12.98
N SER A 201 36.90 -42.24 -13.04
CA SER A 201 37.78 -41.88 -11.91
C SER A 201 36.98 -41.16 -10.82
N GLU A 202 36.91 -41.77 -9.63
CA GLU A 202 36.21 -41.18 -8.47
C GLU A 202 36.80 -39.82 -8.05
N ASP A 203 38.13 -39.64 -8.14
CA ASP A 203 38.78 -38.37 -7.81
C ASP A 203 38.43 -37.27 -8.83
N GLU A 204 38.46 -37.60 -10.12
CA GLU A 204 38.11 -36.67 -11.20
C GLU A 204 36.63 -36.31 -11.15
N LYS A 205 35.76 -37.29 -10.88
CA LYS A 205 34.33 -37.11 -10.71
C LYS A 205 34.00 -36.21 -9.53
N LYS A 206 34.71 -36.36 -8.40
CA LYS A 206 34.57 -35.48 -7.24
C LYS A 206 34.99 -34.05 -7.55
N GLN A 207 36.13 -33.85 -8.23
CA GLN A 207 36.60 -32.52 -8.64
C GLN A 207 35.64 -31.84 -9.61
N ALA A 208 35.19 -32.57 -10.64
CA ALA A 208 34.20 -32.11 -11.60
C ALA A 208 32.85 -31.79 -10.94
N GLY A 209 32.43 -32.59 -9.96
CA GLY A 209 31.21 -32.36 -9.18
C GLY A 209 31.24 -31.04 -8.39
N VAL A 210 32.39 -30.68 -7.80
CA VAL A 210 32.57 -29.39 -7.12
C VAL A 210 32.46 -28.22 -8.10
N VAL A 211 33.03 -28.35 -9.30
CA VAL A 211 32.92 -27.33 -10.35
C VAL A 211 31.47 -27.19 -10.82
N TYR A 212 30.81 -28.32 -11.12
CA TYR A 212 29.41 -28.37 -11.51
C TYR A 212 28.50 -27.70 -10.47
N GLN A 213 28.63 -28.06 -9.19
CA GLN A 213 27.82 -27.49 -8.12
C GLN A 213 28.07 -25.99 -7.94
N ARG A 214 29.32 -25.53 -8.10
CA ARG A 214 29.66 -24.11 -8.05
C ARG A 214 28.99 -23.34 -9.18
N VAL A 215 29.09 -23.81 -10.42
CA VAL A 215 28.48 -23.15 -11.59
C VAL A 215 26.97 -23.17 -11.49
N PHE A 216 26.39 -24.30 -11.05
CA PHE A 216 24.96 -24.42 -10.76
C PHE A 216 24.51 -23.33 -9.77
N LEU A 217 25.16 -23.24 -8.61
CA LEU A 217 24.81 -22.25 -7.58
C LEU A 217 25.01 -20.81 -8.08
N GLN A 218 26.04 -20.53 -8.89
CA GLN A 218 26.25 -19.22 -9.50
C GLN A 218 25.12 -18.85 -10.47
N GLY A 219 24.65 -19.80 -11.29
CA GLY A 219 23.62 -19.55 -12.29
C GLY A 219 22.22 -19.37 -11.72
N VAL A 220 21.80 -20.27 -10.82
CA VAL A 220 20.40 -20.35 -10.32
C VAL A 220 20.22 -19.90 -8.86
N GLY A 221 21.31 -19.66 -8.14
CA GLY A 221 21.28 -19.19 -6.75
C GLY A 221 20.75 -20.23 -5.76
N LEU A 222 20.61 -19.80 -4.51
CA LEU A 222 20.15 -20.65 -3.42
C LEU A 222 18.71 -21.15 -3.62
N ALA A 223 17.83 -20.31 -4.17
CA ALA A 223 16.45 -20.68 -4.45
C ALA A 223 16.36 -21.80 -5.51
N GLY A 224 17.24 -21.80 -6.51
CA GLY A 224 17.33 -22.89 -7.48
C GLY A 224 17.79 -24.21 -6.85
N LEU A 225 18.76 -24.13 -5.92
CA LEU A 225 19.24 -25.29 -5.17
C LEU A 225 18.14 -25.90 -4.31
N VAL A 226 17.46 -25.11 -3.47
CA VAL A 226 16.36 -25.58 -2.61
C VAL A 226 15.27 -26.26 -3.44
N ARG A 227 14.81 -25.63 -4.54
CA ARG A 227 13.80 -26.24 -5.44
C ARG A 227 14.23 -27.58 -6.01
N THR A 228 15.52 -27.75 -6.30
CA THR A 228 16.05 -29.00 -6.86
C THR A 228 16.11 -30.08 -5.79
N MET A 229 16.54 -29.73 -4.58
CA MET A 229 16.54 -30.62 -3.42
C MET A 229 15.12 -31.07 -3.03
N ASP A 230 14.14 -30.16 -3.05
CA ASP A 230 12.73 -30.49 -2.75
C ASP A 230 12.17 -31.50 -3.75
N ARG A 231 12.48 -31.35 -5.05
CA ARG A 231 12.09 -32.33 -6.08
C ARG A 231 12.72 -33.69 -5.85
N GLN A 232 14.00 -33.73 -5.46
CA GLN A 232 14.70 -34.98 -5.17
C GLN A 232 14.15 -35.66 -3.91
N ALA A 233 13.87 -34.87 -2.86
CA ALA A 233 13.27 -35.33 -1.62
C ALA A 233 11.91 -36.01 -1.84
N GLY A 234 11.06 -35.43 -2.68
CA GLY A 234 9.76 -36.01 -3.05
C GLY A 234 9.86 -37.31 -3.86
N ALA A 235 10.99 -37.54 -4.56
CA ALA A 235 11.19 -38.71 -5.40
C ALA A 235 11.83 -39.90 -4.67
N THR A 236 12.79 -39.66 -3.77
CA THR A 236 13.62 -40.70 -3.15
C THR A 236 13.66 -40.69 -1.62
N GLY A 237 13.03 -39.70 -0.98
CA GLY A 237 13.23 -39.42 0.45
C GLY A 237 14.59 -38.77 0.73
N LEU A 238 14.73 -38.12 1.89
CA LEU A 238 15.98 -37.54 2.39
C LEU A 238 16.43 -38.30 3.64
N ASP A 239 17.74 -38.50 3.79
CA ASP A 239 18.32 -38.87 5.08
C ASP A 239 18.32 -37.67 6.05
N LEU A 240 18.64 -37.92 7.32
CA LEU A 240 18.60 -36.90 8.37
C LEU A 240 19.59 -35.75 8.11
N ASP A 241 20.77 -36.05 7.59
CA ASP A 241 21.81 -35.04 7.33
C ASP A 241 21.42 -34.15 6.15
N ALA A 242 20.91 -34.73 5.07
CA ALA A 242 20.39 -34.00 3.91
C ALA A 242 19.15 -33.17 4.28
N ALA A 243 18.26 -33.69 5.12
CA ALA A 243 17.11 -32.94 5.63
C ALA A 243 17.55 -31.72 6.45
N HIS A 244 18.55 -31.87 7.32
CA HIS A 244 19.11 -30.75 8.09
C HIS A 244 19.76 -29.69 7.17
N GLN A 245 20.49 -30.11 6.13
CA GLN A 245 21.07 -29.18 5.14
C GLN A 245 20.02 -28.40 4.35
N VAL A 246 18.93 -29.05 3.93
CA VAL A 246 17.81 -28.37 3.26
C VAL A 246 17.24 -27.27 4.17
N GLU A 247 17.04 -27.57 5.45
CA GLU A 247 16.47 -26.61 6.40
C GLU A 247 17.40 -25.41 6.63
N LEU A 248 18.71 -25.64 6.71
CA LEU A 248 19.69 -24.55 6.77
C LEU A 248 19.64 -23.65 5.53
N TYR A 249 19.50 -24.24 4.33
CA TYR A 249 19.37 -23.47 3.10
C TYR A 249 18.05 -22.70 3.03
N ARG A 250 16.94 -23.25 3.52
CA ARG A 250 15.66 -22.54 3.63
C ARG A 250 15.75 -21.36 4.58
N GLY A 251 16.33 -21.54 5.77
CA GLY A 251 16.54 -20.45 6.73
C GLY A 251 17.40 -19.32 6.14
N ARG A 252 18.47 -19.67 5.41
CA ARG A 252 19.29 -18.69 4.70
C ARG A 252 18.54 -17.98 3.57
N LEU A 253 17.73 -18.72 2.80
CA LEU A 253 16.91 -18.15 1.73
C LEU A 253 15.86 -17.18 2.29
N GLN A 254 15.26 -17.50 3.43
CA GLN A 254 14.35 -16.61 4.14
C GLN A 254 15.05 -15.31 4.53
N GLY A 255 16.22 -15.40 5.19
CA GLY A 255 16.98 -14.20 5.59
C GLY A 255 17.40 -13.32 4.39
N LEU A 256 17.74 -13.92 3.25
CA LEU A 256 18.01 -13.17 2.02
C LEU A 256 16.76 -12.48 1.47
N THR A 257 15.62 -13.17 1.51
CA THR A 257 14.32 -12.63 1.06
C THR A 257 13.88 -11.46 1.94
N ASP A 258 14.02 -11.58 3.26
CA ASP A 258 13.73 -10.50 4.22
C ASP A 258 14.64 -9.29 3.98
N SER A 259 15.93 -9.54 3.74
CA SER A 259 16.89 -8.48 3.41
C SER A 259 16.52 -7.74 2.11
N LEU A 260 16.09 -8.48 1.07
CA LEU A 260 15.59 -7.89 -0.17
C LEU A 260 14.33 -7.05 0.07
N GLY A 261 13.41 -7.50 0.92
CA GLY A 261 12.23 -6.74 1.33
C GLY A 261 12.59 -5.42 2.01
N MET A 262 13.52 -5.45 2.97
CA MET A 262 14.00 -4.24 3.65
C MET A 262 14.65 -3.25 2.68
N LEU A 263 15.57 -3.70 1.82
CA LEU A 263 16.20 -2.84 0.80
C LEU A 263 15.18 -2.32 -0.21
N GLY A 264 14.18 -3.12 -0.55
CA GLY A 264 13.07 -2.75 -1.41
C GLY A 264 12.29 -1.53 -0.90
N SER A 265 12.18 -1.38 0.42
CA SER A 265 11.50 -0.25 1.09
C SER A 265 12.28 1.07 1.08
N LEU A 266 13.55 1.05 0.63
CA LEU A 266 14.37 2.26 0.50
C LEU A 266 14.15 2.94 -0.85
N PRO A 267 14.29 4.29 -0.93
CA PRO A 267 14.23 5.02 -2.20
C PRO A 267 15.23 4.51 -3.22
N GLU A 268 14.85 4.56 -4.50
CA GLU A 268 15.70 4.07 -5.57
C GLU A 268 16.98 4.91 -5.71
N SER A 269 18.13 4.25 -5.73
CA SER A 269 19.45 4.87 -5.88
C SER A 269 20.45 3.83 -6.41
N VAL A 270 21.58 4.30 -6.94
CA VAL A 270 22.69 3.42 -7.35
C VAL A 270 23.14 2.53 -6.18
N THR A 271 23.34 3.12 -5.00
CA THR A 271 23.78 2.38 -3.81
C THR A 271 22.78 1.31 -3.37
N ARG A 272 21.47 1.62 -3.38
CA ARG A 272 20.43 0.63 -3.09
C ARG A 272 20.51 -0.53 -4.09
N ASP A 273 20.57 -0.23 -5.38
CA ASP A 273 20.53 -1.24 -6.42
C ASP A 273 21.78 -2.14 -6.38
N GLU A 274 22.97 -1.58 -6.07
CA GLU A 274 24.19 -2.37 -5.85
C GLU A 274 24.06 -3.35 -4.67
N LEU A 275 23.48 -2.90 -3.54
CA LEU A 275 23.24 -3.76 -2.38
C LEU A 275 22.20 -4.84 -2.70
N MET A 276 21.12 -4.47 -3.38
CA MET A 276 20.10 -5.42 -3.82
C MET A 276 20.69 -6.46 -4.76
N LEU A 277 21.47 -6.06 -5.77
CA LEU A 277 22.09 -6.97 -6.73
C LEU A 277 22.95 -8.05 -6.08
N ARG A 278 23.72 -7.72 -5.04
CA ARG A 278 24.50 -8.71 -4.29
C ARG A 278 23.60 -9.79 -3.68
N GLN A 279 22.46 -9.39 -3.10
CA GLN A 279 21.50 -10.31 -2.51
C GLN A 279 20.69 -11.08 -3.56
N VAL A 280 20.28 -10.43 -4.65
CA VAL A 280 19.58 -11.06 -5.77
C VAL A 280 20.44 -12.16 -6.38
N VAL A 281 21.74 -11.91 -6.62
CA VAL A 281 22.65 -12.94 -7.15
C VAL A 281 22.77 -14.14 -6.21
N GLN A 282 22.82 -13.93 -4.88
CA GLN A 282 22.85 -15.05 -3.93
C GLN A 282 21.53 -15.83 -3.90
N THR A 283 20.40 -15.11 -4.04
CA THR A 283 19.05 -15.67 -3.93
C THR A 283 18.66 -16.46 -5.17
N VAL A 284 18.80 -15.86 -6.36
CA VAL A 284 18.29 -16.38 -7.64
C VAL A 284 19.36 -16.54 -8.72
N GLY A 285 20.63 -16.35 -8.38
CA GLY A 285 21.76 -16.54 -9.29
C GLY A 285 21.92 -15.41 -10.31
N LEU A 286 22.93 -15.56 -11.16
CA LEU A 286 23.26 -14.58 -12.20
C LEU A 286 22.12 -14.37 -13.19
N ILE A 287 21.42 -15.44 -13.61
CA ILE A 287 20.32 -15.36 -14.58
C ILE A 287 19.11 -14.63 -13.96
N GLY A 288 18.80 -14.94 -12.70
CA GLY A 288 17.77 -14.23 -11.96
C GLY A 288 18.12 -12.76 -11.74
N ALA A 289 19.40 -12.43 -11.54
CA ALA A 289 19.87 -11.06 -11.43
C ALA A 289 19.77 -10.27 -12.74
N VAL A 290 20.07 -10.87 -13.90
CA VAL A 290 19.81 -10.23 -15.20
C VAL A 290 18.32 -9.93 -15.37
N ARG A 291 17.45 -10.89 -15.05
CA ARG A 291 15.99 -10.68 -15.08
C ARG A 291 15.55 -9.54 -14.14
N TRP A 292 16.14 -9.46 -12.95
CA TRP A 292 15.84 -8.38 -12.01
C TRP A 292 16.26 -7.01 -12.57
N ILE A 293 17.43 -6.87 -13.20
CA ILE A 293 17.84 -5.61 -13.84
C ILE A 293 16.89 -5.25 -14.98
N ASP A 294 16.52 -6.20 -15.83
CA ASP A 294 15.58 -5.96 -16.94
C ASP A 294 14.24 -5.42 -16.40
N GLN A 295 13.78 -5.94 -15.26
CA GLN A 295 12.60 -5.43 -14.56
C GLN A 295 12.81 -4.01 -14.02
N GLN A 296 13.97 -3.71 -13.42
CA GLN A 296 14.28 -2.36 -12.94
C GLN A 296 14.35 -1.34 -14.08
N GLN A 297 14.94 -1.71 -15.22
CA GLN A 297 15.00 -0.87 -16.42
C GLN A 297 13.60 -0.62 -16.98
N GLN A 298 12.77 -1.67 -17.06
CA GLN A 298 11.38 -1.53 -17.51
C GLN A 298 10.55 -0.63 -16.57
N GLN A 299 10.72 -0.76 -15.25
CA GLN A 299 10.06 0.10 -14.26
C GLN A 299 10.48 1.57 -14.43
N PHE A 300 11.79 1.80 -14.59
CA PHE A 300 12.34 3.13 -14.85
C PHE A 300 11.72 3.76 -16.10
N GLU A 301 11.59 3.00 -17.20
CA GLU A 301 10.99 3.47 -18.46
C GLU A 301 9.50 3.78 -18.34
N ARG A 302 8.72 2.91 -17.68
CA ARG A 302 7.27 3.13 -17.45
C ARG A 302 7.03 4.39 -16.62
N ASN A 303 7.95 4.67 -15.68
CA ASN A 303 7.92 5.82 -14.79
C ASN A 303 6.55 5.94 -14.11
N GLU A 304 6.21 4.90 -13.36
CA GLU A 304 5.03 4.79 -12.53
C GLU A 304 5.27 5.57 -11.22
N THR A 305 5.50 6.88 -11.30
CA THR A 305 5.82 7.70 -10.10
C THR A 305 4.90 8.91 -9.91
N SER A 306 3.84 9.02 -10.71
CA SER A 306 2.78 10.01 -10.49
C SER A 306 1.82 9.52 -9.40
N SER A 307 1.23 10.45 -8.67
CA SER A 307 0.36 10.14 -7.52
C SER A 307 -0.73 11.19 -7.35
N SER A 308 -1.73 10.92 -6.51
CA SER A 308 -2.64 11.98 -6.08
C SER A 308 -1.95 12.93 -5.12
N PHE A 309 -2.27 14.22 -5.18
CA PHE A 309 -1.76 15.22 -4.24
C PHE A 309 -2.11 14.83 -2.79
N ASP A 310 -3.32 14.34 -2.60
CA ASP A 310 -3.85 13.91 -1.31
C ASP A 310 -3.02 12.76 -0.73
N SER A 311 -2.65 11.77 -1.55
CA SER A 311 -1.86 10.63 -1.05
C SER A 311 -0.41 10.99 -0.71
N GLU A 312 0.12 12.04 -1.32
CA GLU A 312 1.46 12.58 -1.04
C GLU A 312 1.45 13.44 0.22
N LEU A 313 0.37 14.21 0.41
CA LEU A 313 0.12 14.96 1.63
C LEU A 313 -0.03 14.02 2.84
N SER A 314 -0.56 12.81 2.66
CA SER A 314 -0.55 11.77 3.71
C SER A 314 0.85 11.44 4.21
N LEU A 315 1.87 11.57 3.35
CA LEU A 315 3.27 11.25 3.61
C LEU A 315 4.10 12.50 3.94
N LEU A 316 3.45 13.61 4.32
CA LEU A 316 4.09 14.91 4.60
C LEU A 316 5.37 14.79 5.46
N TYR A 317 5.31 13.97 6.52
CA TYR A 317 6.40 13.79 7.49
C TYR A 317 7.38 12.68 7.16
N TRP A 318 7.10 11.82 6.19
CA TRP A 318 7.98 10.70 5.84
C TRP A 318 9.22 11.23 5.13
N PRO A 319 10.44 11.10 5.67
CA PRO A 319 11.64 11.74 5.10
C PRO A 319 11.81 11.39 3.62
N ASP A 320 12.06 10.10 3.35
CA ASP A 320 12.15 9.53 2.02
C ASP A 320 11.36 8.21 1.95
N TYR A 321 10.90 7.85 0.75
CA TYR A 321 10.20 6.61 0.43
C TYR A 321 10.32 6.31 -1.08
N PRO A 322 10.14 5.05 -1.51
CA PRO A 322 10.07 4.70 -2.92
C PRO A 322 8.94 5.44 -3.61
N LEU A 323 9.22 6.00 -4.79
CA LEU A 323 8.19 6.69 -5.59
C LEU A 323 7.57 5.80 -6.66
N ASP A 324 8.24 4.71 -7.05
CA ASP A 324 7.66 3.74 -7.97
C ASP A 324 6.44 3.09 -7.32
N ARG A 325 5.30 3.25 -7.98
CA ARG A 325 4.00 2.74 -7.55
C ARG A 325 3.58 3.28 -6.19
N TRP A 326 3.64 2.46 -5.15
CA TRP A 326 2.98 2.76 -3.89
C TRP A 326 3.78 2.28 -2.69
N THR A 327 3.49 2.89 -1.56
CA THR A 327 3.98 2.47 -0.23
C THR A 327 2.82 1.99 0.62
N ALA A 328 3.06 1.07 1.55
CA ALA A 328 2.02 0.59 2.45
C ALA A 328 1.44 1.74 3.29
N ASN A 329 0.12 1.75 3.45
CA ASN A 329 -0.54 2.69 4.34
C ASN A 329 -0.40 2.24 5.79
N LEU A 330 0.37 3.00 6.57
CA LEU A 330 0.62 2.69 7.98
C LEU A 330 -0.60 2.90 8.91
N LEU A 331 -1.69 3.49 8.41
CA LEU A 331 -2.97 3.59 9.15
C LEU A 331 -3.93 2.43 8.86
N HIS A 332 -3.56 1.52 7.95
CA HIS A 332 -4.40 0.39 7.59
C HIS A 332 -4.59 -0.56 8.79
N TYR A 333 -5.79 -1.13 8.97
CA TYR A 333 -6.14 -1.92 10.16
C TYR A 333 -5.22 -3.14 10.39
N ARG A 334 -4.60 -3.68 9.34
CA ARG A 334 -3.64 -4.80 9.41
C ARG A 334 -2.27 -4.40 9.95
N VAL A 335 -1.98 -3.12 10.12
CA VAL A 335 -0.71 -2.65 10.67
C VAL A 335 -0.85 -2.62 12.19
N THR A 336 -0.32 -3.66 12.83
CA THR A 336 -0.37 -3.85 14.30
C THR A 336 0.90 -3.37 15.02
N GLU A 337 1.99 -3.19 14.27
CA GLU A 337 3.29 -2.79 14.83
C GLU A 337 3.33 -1.31 15.22
N PRO A 338 4.08 -0.93 16.27
CA PRO A 338 4.27 0.47 16.64
C PRO A 338 4.87 1.28 15.48
N LEU A 339 4.17 2.33 15.07
CA LEU A 339 4.63 3.17 13.96
C LEU A 339 5.81 4.05 14.41
N PRO A 340 6.91 4.09 13.64
CA PRO A 340 7.99 5.01 13.94
C PRO A 340 7.49 6.46 13.78
N ALA A 341 7.79 7.32 14.76
CA ALA A 341 7.30 8.71 14.78
C ALA A 341 7.65 9.50 13.50
N HIS A 342 8.79 9.21 12.88
CA HIS A 342 9.25 9.83 11.63
C HIS A 342 8.52 9.32 10.37
N ARG A 343 7.66 8.31 10.47
CA ARG A 343 6.75 7.85 9.41
C ARG A 343 5.29 8.05 9.79
N ARG A 344 5.01 9.15 10.51
CA ARG A 344 3.64 9.53 10.81
C ARG A 344 2.89 9.82 9.51
N THR A 345 1.83 9.05 9.30
CA THR A 345 0.92 9.18 8.17
C THR A 345 -0.27 10.05 8.59
N LEU A 346 -0.65 10.98 7.72
CA LEU A 346 -1.81 11.85 7.91
C LEU A 346 -2.97 11.38 7.04
N MET A 347 -4.18 11.60 7.55
CA MET A 347 -5.40 11.38 6.78
C MET A 347 -5.66 12.58 5.87
N VAL A 348 -6.26 12.36 4.72
CA VAL A 348 -6.58 13.41 3.75
C VAL A 348 -7.89 13.10 3.05
N SER A 349 -8.79 14.07 2.99
CA SER A 349 -10.00 14.06 2.15
C SER A 349 -10.06 15.31 1.29
N ARG A 350 -10.84 15.27 0.21
CA ARG A 350 -11.01 16.37 -0.74
C ARG A 350 -12.46 16.87 -0.77
N LEU A 351 -12.61 18.19 -0.77
CA LEU A 351 -13.85 18.90 -1.04
C LEU A 351 -13.78 19.54 -2.43
N GLU A 352 -14.16 18.75 -3.43
CA GLU A 352 -14.16 19.14 -4.84
C GLU A 352 -15.25 18.38 -5.59
N ALA A 353 -15.93 19.04 -6.51
CA ALA A 353 -17.05 18.49 -7.27
C ALA A 353 -17.13 19.18 -8.65
N PRO A 354 -18.01 18.74 -9.56
CA PRO A 354 -18.13 19.34 -10.90
C PRO A 354 -18.43 20.85 -10.86
N THR A 355 -19.20 21.29 -9.86
CA THR A 355 -19.51 22.70 -9.61
C THR A 355 -19.17 23.10 -8.17
N PHE A 356 -19.06 24.40 -7.94
CA PHE A 356 -18.72 24.95 -6.62
C PHE A 356 -19.85 24.71 -5.60
N GLU A 357 -21.09 24.79 -6.07
CA GLU A 357 -22.31 24.54 -5.31
C GLU A 357 -22.37 23.09 -4.84
N LEU A 358 -22.07 22.13 -5.73
CA LEU A 358 -21.98 20.72 -5.37
C LEU A 358 -20.89 20.48 -4.31
N ALA A 359 -19.73 21.14 -4.41
CA ALA A 359 -18.67 21.01 -3.40
C ALA A 359 -19.10 21.51 -2.01
N LYS A 360 -19.96 22.54 -1.94
CA LYS A 360 -20.60 22.95 -0.67
C LYS A 360 -21.62 21.93 -0.20
N ASN A 361 -22.40 21.37 -1.12
CA ASN A 361 -23.40 20.36 -0.79
C ASN A 361 -22.77 19.10 -0.17
N LEU A 362 -21.53 18.72 -0.52
CA LEU A 362 -20.79 17.64 0.17
C LEU A 362 -20.67 17.88 1.68
N ILE A 363 -20.58 19.14 2.11
CA ILE A 363 -20.46 19.54 3.51
C ILE A 363 -21.85 19.61 4.15
N ASP A 364 -22.78 20.29 3.48
CA ASP A 364 -24.12 20.55 4.00
C ASP A 364 -24.93 19.26 4.14
N ALA A 365 -24.86 18.37 3.14
CA ALA A 365 -25.52 17.07 3.17
C ALA A 365 -24.92 16.17 4.25
N ALA A 366 -23.58 16.17 4.43
CA ALA A 366 -22.93 15.41 5.49
C ALA A 366 -23.43 15.85 6.88
N ILE A 367 -23.39 17.15 7.18
CA ILE A 367 -23.84 17.71 8.47
C ILE A 367 -25.33 17.49 8.69
N ALA A 368 -26.16 17.61 7.65
CA ALA A 368 -27.59 17.37 7.75
C ALA A 368 -27.89 15.89 8.05
N THR A 369 -27.22 14.97 7.35
CA THR A 369 -27.44 13.54 7.48
C THR A 369 -27.01 13.02 8.85
N GLU A 370 -25.89 13.50 9.40
CA GLU A 370 -25.43 13.13 10.75
C GLU A 370 -26.47 13.34 11.85
N LYS A 371 -27.40 14.30 11.67
CA LYS A 371 -28.46 14.59 12.65
C LYS A 371 -29.59 13.55 12.66
N THR A 372 -29.75 12.83 11.54
CA THR A 372 -30.91 11.94 11.32
C THR A 372 -30.51 10.49 11.05
N GLY A 373 -29.25 10.25 10.71
CA GLY A 373 -28.77 8.97 10.20
C GLY A 373 -28.96 8.86 8.68
N LEU A 374 -28.08 8.11 8.03
CA LEU A 374 -28.25 7.75 6.61
C LEU A 374 -29.24 6.59 6.50
N SER A 375 -30.25 6.74 5.64
CA SER A 375 -31.27 5.72 5.36
C SER A 375 -31.51 5.62 3.85
N GLY A 376 -32.09 4.51 3.41
CA GLY A 376 -32.30 4.18 1.99
C GLY A 376 -31.90 2.73 1.70
N LYS A 377 -31.49 2.47 0.46
CA LYS A 377 -31.15 1.13 -0.03
C LYS A 377 -29.66 0.98 -0.30
N VAL A 378 -29.18 -0.26 -0.26
CA VAL A 378 -27.79 -0.61 -0.57
C VAL A 378 -27.77 -1.36 -1.89
N TYR A 379 -26.99 -0.85 -2.85
CA TYR A 379 -26.81 -1.45 -4.17
C TYR A 379 -25.39 -1.97 -4.33
N LEU A 380 -25.26 -3.26 -4.62
CA LEU A 380 -23.99 -3.94 -4.80
C LEU A 380 -23.97 -4.58 -6.19
N ASP A 381 -23.06 -4.13 -7.05
CA ASP A 381 -22.94 -4.55 -8.45
C ASP A 381 -21.70 -5.45 -8.59
N ALA A 382 -21.91 -6.73 -8.27
CA ALA A 382 -20.95 -7.81 -8.44
C ALA A 382 -21.13 -8.48 -9.81
N ARG A 383 -20.20 -9.36 -10.20
CA ARG A 383 -20.11 -9.90 -11.57
C ARG A 383 -20.11 -11.43 -11.64
N GLY A 384 -20.40 -12.12 -10.55
CA GLY A 384 -20.39 -13.59 -10.49
C GLY A 384 -19.00 -14.23 -10.67
N ILE A 385 -17.91 -13.48 -10.45
CA ILE A 385 -16.53 -13.96 -10.54
C ILE A 385 -16.15 -14.65 -9.24
N GLY A 386 -15.95 -15.98 -9.30
CA GLY A 386 -15.55 -16.78 -8.15
C GLY A 386 -14.16 -16.42 -7.60
N PHE A 387 -13.96 -16.72 -6.32
CA PHE A 387 -12.69 -16.57 -5.61
C PHE A 387 -12.32 -17.89 -4.94
N ASP A 388 -11.12 -18.39 -5.23
CA ASP A 388 -10.51 -19.52 -4.53
C ASP A 388 -9.28 -19.04 -3.73
N PRO A 389 -9.35 -18.99 -2.39
CA PRO A 389 -8.23 -18.60 -1.54
C PRO A 389 -6.97 -19.46 -1.71
N GLY A 390 -7.09 -20.70 -2.24
CA GLY A 390 -5.99 -21.62 -2.48
C GLY A 390 -5.19 -21.33 -3.75
N SER A 391 -5.81 -20.71 -4.77
CA SER A 391 -5.17 -20.43 -6.06
C SER A 391 -5.08 -18.96 -6.42
N ASP A 392 -6.01 -18.14 -5.94
CA ASP A 392 -6.11 -16.73 -6.33
C ASP A 392 -5.23 -15.84 -5.46
N GLN A 393 -4.61 -14.86 -6.11
CA GLN A 393 -3.80 -13.87 -5.43
C GLN A 393 -4.69 -12.89 -4.66
N ARG A 394 -4.17 -12.34 -3.55
CA ARG A 394 -4.77 -11.19 -2.89
C ARG A 394 -4.77 -9.99 -3.84
N GLY A 395 -5.85 -9.23 -3.83
CA GLY A 395 -6.09 -8.13 -4.76
C GLY A 395 -6.58 -8.57 -6.14
N SER A 396 -6.95 -9.85 -6.30
CA SER A 396 -7.51 -10.38 -7.54
C SER A 396 -8.94 -9.93 -7.79
N TYR A 397 -9.37 -10.09 -9.03
CA TYR A 397 -10.75 -9.89 -9.46
C TYR A 397 -11.76 -10.69 -8.63
N GLY A 398 -11.50 -11.98 -8.41
CA GLY A 398 -12.35 -12.83 -7.59
C GLY A 398 -12.50 -12.30 -6.16
N GLN A 399 -11.41 -11.83 -5.54
CA GLN A 399 -11.47 -11.34 -4.15
C GLN A 399 -12.38 -10.12 -4.00
N TYR A 400 -12.30 -9.14 -4.91
CA TYR A 400 -13.14 -7.94 -4.82
C TYR A 400 -14.61 -8.25 -5.08
N ASP A 401 -14.87 -9.13 -6.05
CA ASP A 401 -16.22 -9.59 -6.35
C ASP A 401 -16.83 -10.37 -5.18
N GLN A 402 -16.03 -11.25 -4.57
CA GLN A 402 -16.43 -11.98 -3.37
C GLN A 402 -16.70 -11.03 -2.20
N SER A 403 -15.91 -9.97 -2.05
CA SER A 403 -16.13 -8.96 -1.01
C SER A 403 -17.46 -8.22 -1.16
N LEU A 404 -17.98 -8.03 -2.38
CA LEU A 404 -19.34 -7.48 -2.59
C LEU A 404 -20.41 -8.46 -2.10
N ARG A 405 -20.26 -9.75 -2.41
CA ARG A 405 -21.18 -10.81 -1.93
C ARG A 405 -21.14 -10.97 -0.41
N ASP A 406 -19.94 -10.93 0.18
CA ASP A 406 -19.74 -11.01 1.63
C ASP A 406 -20.40 -9.82 2.33
N LEU A 407 -20.22 -8.61 1.80
CA LEU A 407 -20.91 -7.42 2.28
C LEU A 407 -22.44 -7.59 2.19
N ALA A 408 -22.95 -8.07 1.05
CA ALA A 408 -24.38 -8.28 0.87
C ALA A 408 -24.96 -9.25 1.91
N GLY A 409 -24.28 -10.37 2.16
CA GLY A 409 -24.66 -11.35 3.17
C GLY A 409 -24.65 -10.75 4.57
N ARG A 410 -23.57 -10.06 4.93
CA ARG A 410 -23.40 -9.41 6.24
C ARG A 410 -24.47 -8.38 6.52
N LEU A 411 -24.79 -7.53 5.54
CA LEU A 411 -25.81 -6.50 5.72
C LEU A 411 -27.21 -7.10 5.86
N LYS A 412 -27.53 -8.17 5.11
CA LYS A 412 -28.81 -8.88 5.24
C LYS A 412 -28.95 -9.60 6.59
N GLU A 413 -27.84 -10.08 7.15
CA GLU A 413 -27.84 -10.79 8.43
C GLU A 413 -27.93 -9.85 9.63
N HIS A 414 -27.19 -8.75 9.61
CA HIS A 414 -26.97 -7.93 10.81
C HIS A 414 -27.66 -6.57 10.81
N THR A 415 -28.26 -6.15 9.68
CA THR A 415 -28.87 -4.81 9.55
C THR A 415 -30.31 -4.89 9.05
N LYS A 416 -30.98 -3.73 9.02
CA LYS A 416 -32.32 -3.58 8.43
C LYS A 416 -32.31 -2.93 7.04
N PHE A 417 -31.13 -2.77 6.43
CA PHE A 417 -31.04 -2.21 5.10
C PHE A 417 -31.72 -3.12 4.08
N GLU A 418 -32.42 -2.51 3.13
CA GLU A 418 -32.79 -3.22 1.90
C GLU A 418 -31.54 -3.33 1.03
N VAL A 419 -31.08 -4.56 0.81
CA VAL A 419 -29.83 -4.85 0.07
C VAL A 419 -30.16 -5.50 -1.26
N VAL A 420 -29.88 -4.79 -2.34
CA VAL A 420 -29.97 -5.25 -3.72
C VAL A 420 -28.57 -5.62 -4.19
N LEU A 421 -28.36 -6.92 -4.38
CA LEU A 421 -27.14 -7.47 -4.98
C LEU A 421 -27.47 -7.88 -6.42
N ASP A 422 -26.80 -7.26 -7.37
CA ASP A 422 -26.65 -7.79 -8.72
C ASP A 422 -25.35 -8.61 -8.76
N ASP A 423 -25.40 -9.84 -9.24
CA ASP A 423 -24.26 -10.77 -9.34
C ASP A 423 -24.09 -11.25 -10.79
N GLU A 424 -24.44 -10.38 -11.74
CA GLU A 424 -24.39 -10.62 -13.17
C GLU A 424 -23.32 -9.73 -13.84
N ALA A 425 -22.88 -10.09 -15.05
CA ALA A 425 -21.83 -9.33 -15.73
C ALA A 425 -22.26 -7.93 -16.19
N ALA A 426 -23.56 -7.65 -16.24
CA ALA A 426 -24.13 -6.38 -16.65
C ALA A 426 -24.30 -5.45 -15.44
N LEU A 427 -24.11 -4.15 -15.65
CA LEU A 427 -24.31 -3.15 -14.59
C LEU A 427 -25.80 -2.92 -14.33
N PHE A 428 -26.11 -2.29 -13.20
CA PHE A 428 -27.37 -1.59 -13.04
C PHE A 428 -27.60 -0.58 -14.18
N GLN A 429 -28.83 -0.54 -14.68
CA GLN A 429 -29.29 0.32 -15.77
C GLN A 429 -30.01 1.56 -15.23
N GLU A 430 -30.31 2.50 -16.13
CA GLU A 430 -30.94 3.78 -15.81
C GLU A 430 -32.17 3.64 -14.90
N GLY A 431 -32.17 4.38 -13.79
CA GLY A 431 -33.24 4.41 -12.79
C GLY A 431 -33.49 3.11 -12.01
N GLN A 432 -32.61 2.10 -12.09
CA GLN A 432 -32.81 0.83 -11.38
C GLN A 432 -32.48 0.88 -9.89
N CYS A 433 -31.81 1.94 -9.44
CA CYS A 433 -31.32 2.10 -8.08
C CYS A 433 -31.95 3.30 -7.36
N PRO A 434 -33.29 3.35 -7.17
CA PRO A 434 -33.92 4.43 -6.43
C PRO A 434 -33.51 4.42 -4.95
N GLU A 435 -33.53 5.60 -4.32
CA GLU A 435 -33.25 5.76 -2.88
C GLU A 435 -31.89 5.19 -2.44
N ALA A 436 -30.87 5.31 -3.30
CA ALA A 436 -29.55 4.77 -3.06
C ALA A 436 -28.84 5.49 -1.91
N ALA A 437 -28.59 4.76 -0.81
CA ALA A 437 -27.84 5.24 0.35
C ALA A 437 -26.37 4.78 0.31
N LEU A 438 -26.14 3.51 -0.01
CA LEU A 438 -24.79 2.96 -0.14
C LEU A 438 -24.65 2.25 -1.49
N TYR A 439 -23.49 2.39 -2.12
CA TYR A 439 -23.20 1.75 -3.40
C TYR A 439 -21.77 1.26 -3.52
N CYS A 440 -21.59 0.06 -4.06
CA CYS A 440 -20.30 -0.37 -4.59
C CYS A 440 -20.46 -1.30 -5.79
N GLY A 441 -19.61 -1.15 -6.80
CA GLY A 441 -19.76 -1.88 -8.04
C GLY A 441 -18.53 -1.87 -8.94
N TRP A 442 -18.53 -2.69 -9.99
CA TRP A 442 -17.49 -2.74 -11.03
C TRP A 442 -17.97 -3.56 -12.24
N TYR A 443 -17.48 -3.45 -13.48
CA TYR A 443 -16.46 -2.57 -14.06
C TYR A 443 -17.02 -1.95 -15.35
N SER A 444 -16.98 -0.63 -15.47
CA SER A 444 -17.31 0.07 -16.71
C SER A 444 -16.53 1.38 -16.83
N LEU A 445 -15.26 1.28 -17.24
CA LEU A 445 -14.32 2.40 -17.30
C LEU A 445 -14.88 3.61 -18.07
N ALA A 446 -14.92 4.77 -17.41
CA ALA A 446 -15.35 6.06 -17.94
C ALA A 446 -16.75 6.05 -18.60
N LYS A 447 -17.60 5.11 -18.19
CA LYS A 447 -18.94 4.88 -18.72
C LYS A 447 -19.93 4.78 -17.56
N TYR A 448 -20.12 5.91 -16.88
CA TYR A 448 -21.18 6.06 -15.89
C TYR A 448 -22.53 5.71 -16.48
N VAL A 449 -23.32 4.96 -15.72
CA VAL A 449 -24.73 4.68 -15.99
C VAL A 449 -25.54 5.36 -14.90
N ASP A 450 -26.54 6.13 -15.32
CA ASP A 450 -27.38 6.95 -14.46
C ASP A 450 -28.45 6.10 -13.73
N ALA A 451 -27.97 5.13 -12.97
CA ALA A 451 -28.82 4.13 -12.35
C ALA A 451 -29.46 4.63 -11.04
N PHE A 452 -28.92 5.66 -10.41
CA PHE A 452 -29.11 5.94 -8.98
C PHE A 452 -29.94 7.20 -8.73
N ASP A 453 -30.92 7.10 -7.82
CA ASP A 453 -31.47 8.29 -7.15
C ASP A 453 -30.82 8.39 -5.77
N TRP A 454 -29.77 9.20 -5.64
CA TRP A 454 -28.99 9.29 -4.40
C TRP A 454 -29.77 9.92 -3.24
N GLN A 455 -29.75 9.25 -2.09
CA GLN A 455 -30.19 9.85 -0.84
C GLN A 455 -29.20 10.91 -0.38
N PRO A 456 -29.64 12.03 0.24
CA PRO A 456 -28.74 12.96 0.89
C PRO A 456 -27.84 12.23 1.89
N GLY A 457 -26.52 12.44 1.77
CA GLY A 457 -25.52 11.73 2.58
C GLY A 457 -25.02 10.40 1.98
N ALA A 458 -25.49 9.99 0.80
CA ALA A 458 -25.08 8.72 0.22
C ALA A 458 -23.56 8.58 0.07
N VAL A 459 -23.06 7.37 0.29
CA VAL A 459 -21.63 7.02 0.18
C VAL A 459 -21.47 5.86 -0.78
N GLY A 460 -20.62 6.01 -1.79
CA GLY A 460 -20.40 4.93 -2.74
C GLY A 460 -19.19 5.11 -3.64
N TYR A 461 -18.68 4.01 -4.17
CA TYR A 461 -17.57 4.05 -5.11
C TYR A 461 -17.62 2.91 -6.13
N HIS A 462 -17.14 3.19 -7.33
CA HIS A 462 -17.07 2.23 -8.44
C HIS A 462 -15.62 1.84 -8.70
N LEU A 463 -15.32 0.54 -8.75
CA LEU A 463 -13.96 0.02 -8.93
C LEU A 463 -13.58 0.08 -10.43
N ALA A 464 -13.15 1.25 -10.87
CA ALA A 464 -12.59 1.45 -12.19
C ALA A 464 -11.41 2.44 -12.19
N SER A 465 -10.52 2.28 -13.17
CA SER A 465 -9.29 3.05 -13.26
C SER A 465 -9.54 4.51 -13.67
N SER A 466 -8.70 5.44 -13.24
CA SER A 466 -8.75 6.84 -13.73
C SER A 466 -10.11 7.58 -13.57
N GLU A 467 -10.97 7.15 -12.64
CA GLU A 467 -12.34 7.70 -12.50
C GLU A 467 -12.40 9.05 -11.77
N ALA A 468 -11.38 9.41 -11.00
CA ALA A 468 -11.30 10.71 -10.32
C ALA A 468 -10.49 11.73 -11.14
N THR A 469 -10.35 11.57 -12.45
CA THR A 469 -9.42 12.36 -13.26
C THR A 469 -9.86 13.79 -13.58
N THR A 470 -11.17 14.03 -13.54
CA THR A 470 -11.83 15.22 -14.09
C THR A 470 -12.88 15.77 -13.13
N LEU A 471 -12.67 15.68 -11.81
CA LEU A 471 -13.64 16.03 -10.76
C LEU A 471 -14.38 17.36 -10.98
N ARG A 472 -13.75 18.36 -11.60
CA ARG A 472 -14.31 19.71 -11.86
C ARG A 472 -14.79 19.95 -13.29
N THR A 473 -15.11 18.89 -14.02
CA THR A 473 -15.57 18.98 -15.40
C THR A 473 -17.05 18.62 -15.43
N PRO A 474 -17.99 19.60 -15.47
CA PRO A 474 -19.41 19.31 -15.62
C PRO A 474 -19.69 18.43 -16.83
N GLY A 475 -20.61 17.48 -16.70
CA GLY A 475 -20.97 16.51 -17.73
C GLY A 475 -19.92 15.42 -17.98
N GLY A 476 -18.94 15.25 -17.09
CA GLY A 476 -17.96 14.17 -17.18
C GLY A 476 -18.63 12.80 -17.06
N LYS A 477 -18.09 11.80 -17.77
CA LYS A 477 -18.65 10.44 -17.81
C LYS A 477 -17.88 9.42 -16.97
N VAL A 478 -16.83 9.88 -16.30
CA VAL A 478 -16.14 9.10 -15.27
C VAL A 478 -16.99 9.04 -14.02
N TRP A 479 -16.99 7.89 -13.35
CA TRP A 479 -17.90 7.56 -12.25
C TRP A 479 -17.83 8.57 -11.11
N CYS A 480 -16.63 8.95 -10.64
CA CYS A 480 -16.53 9.88 -9.53
C CYS A 480 -17.14 11.25 -9.88
N ASN A 481 -16.86 11.77 -11.07
CA ASN A 481 -17.41 13.06 -11.49
C ASN A 481 -18.94 13.00 -11.67
N ALA A 482 -19.42 11.98 -12.37
CA ALA A 482 -20.85 11.83 -12.67
C ALA A 482 -21.68 11.57 -11.41
N MET A 483 -21.24 10.70 -10.50
CA MET A 483 -21.93 10.47 -9.22
C MET A 483 -21.96 11.75 -8.35
N LEU A 484 -20.89 12.55 -8.35
CA LEU A 484 -20.87 13.84 -7.65
C LEU A 484 -21.82 14.86 -8.29
N GLU A 485 -21.97 14.84 -9.62
CA GLU A 485 -22.93 15.67 -10.33
C GLU A 485 -24.38 15.29 -10.00
N ASP A 486 -24.60 13.99 -9.84
CA ASP A 486 -25.89 13.36 -9.55
C ASP A 486 -26.28 13.41 -8.05
N GLY A 487 -25.35 13.84 -7.18
CA GLY A 487 -25.65 14.20 -5.80
C GLY A 487 -25.17 13.22 -4.72
N ILE A 488 -24.27 12.29 -5.04
CA ILE A 488 -23.60 11.48 -4.02
C ILE A 488 -22.83 12.38 -3.04
N CYS A 489 -22.86 12.07 -1.75
CA CYS A 489 -22.20 12.90 -0.72
C CYS A 489 -20.72 12.55 -0.53
N ALA A 490 -20.32 11.32 -0.83
CA ALA A 490 -18.93 10.90 -0.77
C ALA A 490 -18.62 9.77 -1.77
N THR A 491 -17.42 9.85 -2.36
CA THR A 491 -16.92 8.80 -3.25
C THR A 491 -15.41 8.63 -3.16
N VAL A 492 -14.93 7.46 -3.59
CA VAL A 492 -13.52 7.09 -3.63
C VAL A 492 -13.16 6.78 -5.07
N GLY A 493 -12.02 7.27 -5.53
CA GLY A 493 -11.56 6.94 -6.87
C GLY A 493 -10.13 7.29 -7.14
N PRO A 494 -9.57 6.73 -8.22
CA PRO A 494 -8.18 6.93 -8.58
C PRO A 494 -8.01 8.07 -9.59
N VAL A 495 -6.97 8.88 -9.41
CA VAL A 495 -6.64 9.97 -10.36
C VAL A 495 -5.90 9.48 -11.62
N GLN A 496 -5.55 8.20 -11.67
CA GLN A 496 -4.85 7.49 -12.75
C GLN A 496 -5.09 5.97 -12.61
N GLU A 497 -4.33 5.10 -13.27
CA GLU A 497 -4.42 3.64 -13.08
C GLU A 497 -4.04 3.22 -11.64
N PRO A 498 -4.96 2.64 -10.84
CA PRO A 498 -4.67 2.25 -9.46
C PRO A 498 -4.14 0.82 -9.30
N TYR A 499 -4.39 -0.08 -10.27
CA TYR A 499 -4.58 -1.51 -10.03
C TYR A 499 -5.71 -1.78 -9.00
N LEU A 500 -6.40 -2.91 -9.15
CA LEU A 500 -7.57 -3.21 -8.32
C LEU A 500 -7.24 -3.21 -6.81
N ALA A 501 -6.09 -3.77 -6.45
CA ALA A 501 -5.62 -3.90 -5.07
C ALA A 501 -5.42 -2.57 -4.30
N ALA A 502 -5.47 -1.41 -4.97
CA ALA A 502 -5.35 -0.11 -4.29
C ALA A 502 -6.68 0.42 -3.74
N PHE A 503 -7.82 -0.14 -4.15
CA PHE A 503 -9.12 0.20 -3.57
C PHE A 503 -9.28 -0.44 -2.19
N PRO A 504 -10.03 0.20 -1.26
CA PRO A 504 -10.58 -0.52 -0.12
C PRO A 504 -11.40 -1.74 -0.58
N LEU A 505 -11.38 -2.83 0.17
CA LEU A 505 -12.34 -3.90 -0.04
C LEU A 505 -13.75 -3.41 0.37
N PRO A 506 -14.80 -3.70 -0.41
CA PRO A 506 -16.16 -3.28 -0.10
C PRO A 506 -16.63 -3.70 1.30
N ASP A 507 -16.50 -4.98 1.63
CA ASP A 507 -16.93 -5.51 2.94
C ASP A 507 -16.19 -4.84 4.10
N ASP A 508 -14.89 -4.60 3.93
CA ASP A 508 -14.05 -3.90 4.91
C ASP A 508 -14.51 -2.44 5.10
N PHE A 509 -14.67 -1.69 4.01
CA PHE A 509 -14.99 -0.26 4.05
C PHE A 509 -16.37 0.01 4.63
N PHE A 510 -17.41 -0.63 4.08
CA PHE A 510 -18.78 -0.34 4.48
C PHE A 510 -19.08 -0.89 5.86
N SER A 511 -18.64 -2.10 6.20
CA SER A 511 -18.85 -2.66 7.55
C SER A 511 -18.27 -1.75 8.62
N LEU A 512 -17.08 -1.18 8.38
CA LEU A 512 -16.46 -0.26 9.32
C LEU A 512 -17.23 1.08 9.42
N LEU A 513 -17.72 1.62 8.29
CA LEU A 513 -18.56 2.82 8.27
C LEU A 513 -19.86 2.63 9.08
N LEU A 514 -20.52 1.49 8.91
CA LEU A 514 -21.78 1.13 9.56
C LEU A 514 -21.67 0.97 11.09
N THR A 515 -20.45 0.81 11.63
CA THR A 515 -20.24 0.83 13.09
C THR A 515 -20.48 2.20 13.71
N GLY A 516 -20.39 3.29 12.93
CA GLY A 516 -20.45 4.66 13.44
C GLY A 516 -19.30 5.07 14.35
N ARG A 517 -18.29 4.21 14.57
CA ARG A 517 -17.16 4.53 15.45
C ARG A 517 -16.17 5.51 14.83
N TYR A 518 -16.05 5.46 13.51
CA TYR A 518 -15.03 6.18 12.76
C TYR A 518 -15.68 7.16 11.78
N THR A 519 -15.03 8.31 11.60
CA THR A 519 -15.38 9.24 10.53
C THR A 519 -15.02 8.68 9.16
N LEU A 520 -15.60 9.24 8.09
CA LEU A 520 -15.39 8.79 6.70
C LEU A 520 -13.90 8.69 6.34
N VAL A 521 -13.10 9.68 6.74
CA VAL A 521 -11.66 9.65 6.45
C VAL A 521 -10.92 8.59 7.26
N GLU A 522 -11.34 8.34 8.50
CA GLU A 522 -10.77 7.28 9.33
C GLU A 522 -11.11 5.89 8.76
N VAL A 523 -12.34 5.68 8.29
CA VAL A 523 -12.76 4.46 7.58
C VAL A 523 -11.90 4.26 6.33
N TYR A 524 -11.77 5.30 5.51
CA TYR A 524 -10.95 5.25 4.31
C TYR A 524 -9.49 4.89 4.62
N TYR A 525 -8.82 5.55 5.56
CA TYR A 525 -7.43 5.24 5.87
C TYR A 525 -7.24 3.92 6.63
N ARG A 526 -8.24 3.43 7.36
CA ARG A 526 -8.17 2.11 7.95
C ARG A 526 -8.25 1.00 6.90
N THR A 527 -8.88 1.24 5.75
CA THR A 527 -9.16 0.21 4.73
C THR A 527 -8.42 0.42 3.39
N LYS A 528 -7.87 1.61 3.15
CA LYS A 528 -7.02 1.95 2.01
C LYS A 528 -5.66 1.25 2.13
N PRO A 529 -5.28 0.35 1.21
CA PRO A 529 -4.04 -0.43 1.37
C PRO A 529 -2.75 0.38 1.21
N PHE A 530 -2.74 1.39 0.33
CA PHE A 530 -1.50 2.05 -0.06
C PHE A 530 -1.56 3.59 -0.10
N ASN A 531 -0.41 4.23 0.07
CA ASN A 531 -0.15 5.65 -0.19
C ASN A 531 0.89 5.82 -1.32
N SER A 532 1.23 7.06 -1.67
CA SER A 532 2.12 7.41 -2.79
C SER A 532 1.63 6.96 -4.18
N TRP A 533 0.33 6.68 -4.33
CA TRP A 533 -0.32 6.31 -5.60
C TRP A 533 -1.73 6.91 -5.67
N ALA A 534 -2.61 6.35 -6.49
CA ALA A 534 -3.61 7.14 -7.20
C ALA A 534 -4.87 7.56 -6.42
N MET A 535 -5.14 6.96 -5.27
CA MET A 535 -6.47 7.04 -4.66
C MET A 535 -6.73 8.40 -3.99
N VAL A 536 -7.95 8.91 -4.16
CA VAL A 536 -8.50 10.07 -3.46
C VAL A 536 -9.85 9.71 -2.84
N LEU A 537 -10.12 10.28 -1.67
CA LEU A 537 -11.45 10.32 -1.06
C LEU A 537 -12.01 11.71 -1.31
N VAL A 538 -13.20 11.78 -1.91
CA VAL A 538 -13.96 13.01 -2.07
C VAL A 538 -15.14 12.98 -1.11
N GLY A 539 -15.22 13.98 -0.23
CA GLY A 539 -16.24 14.07 0.80
C GLY A 539 -15.73 14.78 2.05
N ASP A 540 -16.64 15.11 2.95
CA ASP A 540 -16.30 15.71 4.24
C ASP A 540 -15.55 14.68 5.13
N PRO A 541 -14.31 14.97 5.58
CA PRO A 541 -13.53 14.00 6.34
C PRO A 541 -14.15 13.66 7.71
N LEU A 542 -14.91 14.58 8.31
CA LEU A 542 -15.57 14.38 9.59
C LEU A 542 -16.90 13.65 9.46
N TYR A 543 -17.34 13.36 8.23
CA TYR A 543 -18.63 12.75 7.99
C TYR A 543 -18.79 11.42 8.73
N ASN A 544 -19.81 11.30 9.58
CA ASN A 544 -20.12 10.05 10.27
C ASN A 544 -21.64 9.78 10.33
N PRO A 545 -22.23 9.25 9.24
CA PRO A 545 -23.68 9.07 9.14
C PRO A 545 -24.27 8.14 10.20
N PHE A 546 -23.46 7.26 10.79
CA PHE A 546 -23.92 6.23 11.72
C PHE A 546 -23.42 6.48 13.15
N GLY A 547 -22.77 7.62 13.43
CA GLY A 547 -22.19 7.90 14.75
C GLY A 547 -23.22 7.99 15.89
N GLY A 548 -24.40 8.55 15.60
CA GLY A 548 -25.55 8.53 16.51
C GLY A 548 -26.50 7.35 16.30
N HIS A 549 -26.29 6.58 15.23
CA HIS A 549 -27.20 5.55 14.73
C HIS A 549 -26.42 4.33 14.22
N PRO A 550 -25.63 3.65 15.07
CA PRO A 550 -24.82 2.52 14.63
C PRO A 550 -25.71 1.38 14.14
N LEU A 551 -25.35 0.79 13.00
CA LEU A 551 -26.11 -0.30 12.37
C LEU A 551 -25.38 -1.64 12.42
N LEU A 552 -24.08 -1.65 12.72
CA LEU A 552 -23.28 -2.85 12.84
C LEU A 552 -22.47 -2.82 14.14
N SER A 553 -22.37 -3.94 14.84
CA SER A 553 -21.52 -4.10 16.03
C SER A 553 -20.13 -4.61 15.65
N GLU A 554 -19.13 -4.46 16.53
CA GLU A 554 -17.77 -4.96 16.27
C GLU A 554 -17.72 -6.47 16.03
N GLY A 555 -18.58 -7.24 16.72
CA GLY A 555 -18.66 -8.70 16.53
C GLY A 555 -19.17 -9.13 15.16
N ALA A 556 -19.85 -8.24 14.44
CA ALA A 556 -20.35 -8.48 13.08
C ALA A 556 -19.38 -8.02 11.99
N LEU A 557 -18.22 -7.46 12.34
CA LEU A 557 -17.19 -7.08 11.37
C LEU A 557 -16.62 -8.30 10.63
N PRO A 558 -16.02 -8.09 9.44
CA PRO A 558 -15.31 -9.14 8.72
C PRO A 558 -14.26 -9.82 9.62
N GLU A 559 -14.06 -11.12 9.45
CA GLU A 559 -13.19 -11.93 10.32
C GLU A 559 -11.78 -11.35 10.40
N GLN A 560 -11.22 -10.89 9.27
CA GLN A 560 -9.92 -10.25 9.18
C GLN A 560 -9.79 -8.93 9.99
N MET A 561 -10.91 -8.33 10.41
CA MET A 561 -10.95 -7.09 11.20
C MET A 561 -11.27 -7.32 12.67
N ARG A 562 -11.82 -8.48 13.02
CA ARG A 562 -12.09 -8.82 14.42
C ARG A 562 -10.74 -9.03 15.11
N LYS A 563 -10.58 -8.45 16.31
CA LYS A 563 -9.42 -8.76 17.15
C LYS A 563 -9.44 -10.28 17.38
N GLN A 564 -8.35 -10.97 17.03
CA GLN A 564 -8.20 -12.34 17.46
C GLN A 564 -8.21 -12.33 18.99
N ASP A 565 -9.25 -12.92 19.58
CA ASP A 565 -9.23 -13.19 21.01
C ASP A 565 -8.16 -14.26 21.24
N ASP A 566 -7.09 -13.92 21.96
CA ASP A 566 -6.04 -14.84 22.41
C ASP A 566 -6.55 -15.88 23.44
N SER A 567 -7.85 -16.23 23.42
CA SER A 567 -8.48 -17.11 24.40
C SER A 567 -8.50 -18.59 24.00
N GLU A 568 -8.05 -18.96 22.81
CA GLU A 568 -8.02 -20.37 22.34
C GLU A 568 -6.63 -21.03 22.35
N SER A 569 -5.62 -20.46 23.02
CA SER A 569 -4.31 -21.10 23.18
C SER A 569 -4.06 -21.73 24.56
N THR A 570 -5.12 -22.10 25.29
CA THR A 570 -5.02 -22.91 26.51
C THR A 570 -6.10 -23.99 26.51
N GLU A 571 -5.89 -25.05 25.74
CA GLU A 571 -6.28 -26.42 26.11
C GLU A 571 -5.19 -27.42 25.71
#